data_AF-A0A3B9Q494-F1
#
_entry.id   AF-A0A3B9Q494-F1
#
_cell.length_a   1.000
_cell.length_b   1.000
_cell.length_c   1.000
_cell.angle_alpha   90.00
_cell.angle_beta   90.00
_cell.angle_gamma   90.00
#
_symmetry.space_group_name_H-M   'P 1'
#
loop_
_entity.id
_entity.type
_entity.pdbx_description
1 polymer ?
#
loop_
_entity_poly.entity_id
_entity_poly.type
_entity_poly.pdbx_seq_one_letter_code
_entity_poly.pdbx_strand_id
1 'polypeptide(L)' 'DPLTIKLTTILNQKSGLGWTSYSHTGTPVQTSAIGVNAELFNGYYDQTDIHDKIMQITGF' A
#
# COMPACT_ATOMS: atom_id res chain seq x y z
N ASP A 1 17.93 -13.13 12.39
CA ASP A 1 17.95 -14.26 13.34
C ASP A 1 17.47 -15.54 12.64
N PRO A 2 18.32 -16.59 12.53
CA PRO A 2 17.99 -17.82 11.81
C PRO A 2 16.80 -18.60 12.41
N LEU A 3 16.63 -18.57 13.74
CA LEU A 3 15.52 -19.25 14.40
C LEU A 3 14.18 -18.63 14.00
N THR A 4 14.08 -17.30 14.05
CA THR A 4 12.87 -16.55 13.67
C THR A 4 12.47 -16.83 12.22
N ILE A 5 13.41 -16.83 11.28
CA ILE A 5 13.13 -17.11 9.86
C ILE A 5 12.54 -18.51 9.68
N LYS A 6 13.05 -19.50 10.43
CA LYS A 6 12.56 -20.87 10.32
C LYS A 6 11.17 -21.02 10.90
N LEU A 7 10.92 -20.41 12.06
CA LEU A 7 9.59 -20.42 12.70
C LEU A 7 8.55 -19.75 11.81
N THR A 8 8.84 -18.57 11.25
CA THR A 8 7.90 -17.87 10.38
C THR A 8 7.64 -18.64 9.08
N THR A 9 8.65 -19.32 8.52
CA THR A 9 8.47 -20.21 7.35
C THR A 9 7.47 -21.34 7.64
N ILE A 10 7.57 -22.00 8.80
CA ILE A 10 6.65 -23.07 9.20
C ILE A 10 5.23 -22.51 9.39
N LEU A 11 5.09 -21.35 10.03
CA LEU A 11 3.80 -20.71 10.24
C LEU A 11 3.15 -20.34 8.90
N ASN A 12 3.91 -19.71 7.99
CA ASN A 12 3.45 -19.34 6.66
C ASN A 12 2.92 -20.54 5.86
N GLN A 13 3.64 -21.67 5.89
CA GLN A 13 3.21 -22.91 5.23
C GLN A 13 1.90 -23.45 5.82
N LYS A 14 1.72 -23.38 7.14
CA LYS A 14 0.50 -23.85 7.81
C LYS A 14 -0.70 -22.92 7.60
N SER A 15 -0.47 -21.62 7.39
CA SER A 15 -1.52 -20.63 7.20
C SER A 15 -1.80 -20.28 5.73
N GLY A 16 -1.07 -20.89 4.79
CA GLY A 16 -1.20 -20.58 3.35
C GLY A 16 -0.69 -19.18 2.97
N LEU A 17 0.26 -18.62 3.73
CA LEU A 17 0.87 -17.32 3.43
C LEU A 17 2.17 -17.49 2.65
N GLY A 18 2.44 -16.58 1.72
CA GLY A 18 3.67 -16.54 0.92
C GLY A 18 4.32 -15.16 0.96
N TRP A 19 5.66 -15.14 0.89
CA TRP A 19 6.46 -13.92 0.85
C TRP A 19 7.45 -14.01 -0.31
N THR A 20 7.60 -12.94 -1.07
CA THR A 20 8.44 -12.90 -2.29
C THR A 20 9.69 -12.05 -2.14
N SER A 21 9.78 -11.24 -1.09
CA SER A 21 10.91 -10.35 -0.80
C SER A 21 11.10 -10.20 0.70
N TYR A 22 12.34 -9.91 1.12
CA TYR A 22 12.66 -9.44 2.47
C TYR A 22 12.57 -7.91 2.59
N SER A 23 12.12 -7.24 1.53
CA SER A 23 12.00 -5.79 1.42
C SER A 23 10.70 -5.43 0.69
N HIS A 24 10.65 -4.24 0.09
CA HIS A 24 9.48 -3.74 -0.62
C HIS A 24 9.31 -4.38 -2.00
N THR A 25 8.08 -4.30 -2.51
CA THR A 25 7.72 -4.62 -3.90
C THR A 25 7.09 -3.39 -4.55
N GLY A 26 7.13 -3.30 -5.87
CA GLY A 26 6.63 -2.15 -6.64
C GLY A 26 5.17 -2.27 -7.09
N THR A 27 4.35 -3.08 -6.41
CA THR A 27 2.94 -3.23 -6.78
C THR A 27 2.19 -1.91 -6.50
N PRO A 28 1.32 -1.43 -7.40
CA PRO A 28 0.48 -0.26 -7.13
C PRO A 28 -0.34 -0.45 -5.86
N VAL A 29 -0.46 0.62 -5.08
CA VAL A 29 -1.24 0.64 -3.82
C VAL A 29 -2.58 1.33 -4.03
N GLN A 30 -3.59 0.91 -3.28
CA GLN A 30 -4.92 1.51 -3.32
C GLN A 30 -4.94 2.81 -2.51
N THR A 31 -5.67 3.80 -3.00
CA THR A 31 -5.97 5.04 -2.28
C THR A 31 -7.47 5.10 -1.96
N SER A 32 -7.80 5.50 -0.73
CA SER A 32 -9.17 5.62 -0.24
C SER A 32 -9.41 7.05 0.23
N ALA A 33 -10.53 7.64 -0.16
CA ALA A 33 -10.92 8.98 0.26
C ALA A 33 -12.43 9.02 0.62
N ILE A 34 -12.79 9.90 1.56
CA ILE A 34 -14.17 10.15 1.98
C ILE A 34 -14.37 11.64 2.24
N GLY A 35 -15.55 12.14 1.92
CA GLY A 35 -15.92 13.55 2.09
C GLY A 35 -16.15 14.28 0.77
N VAL A 36 -16.26 15.59 0.84
CA VAL A 36 -16.43 16.45 -0.34
C VAL A 36 -15.18 16.33 -1.22
N ASN A 37 -15.38 16.13 -2.52
CA ASN A 37 -14.32 15.93 -3.54
C ASN A 37 -13.52 14.62 -3.43
N ALA A 38 -14.00 13.61 -2.68
CA ALA A 38 -13.32 12.32 -2.56
C ALA A 38 -13.11 11.61 -3.91
N GLU A 39 -13.97 11.89 -4.90
CA GLU A 39 -13.88 11.36 -6.26
C GLU A 39 -12.62 11.78 -7.02
N LEU A 40 -11.94 12.87 -6.61
CA LEU A 40 -10.64 13.27 -7.18
C LEU A 40 -9.54 12.23 -6.96
N PHE A 41 -9.69 11.38 -5.94
CA PHE A 41 -8.75 10.30 -5.61
C PHE A 41 -9.09 8.98 -6.30
N ASN A 42 -10.07 8.96 -7.21
CA ASN A 42 -10.36 7.79 -8.05
C ASN A 42 -9.35 7.64 -9.20
N GLY A 43 -9.30 6.43 -9.76
CA GLY A 43 -8.50 6.12 -10.94
C GLY A 43 -7.07 5.68 -10.63
N TYR A 44 -6.21 5.72 -11.66
CA TYR A 44 -4.81 5.33 -11.59
C TYR A 44 -3.94 6.57 -11.83
N TYR A 45 -3.02 6.85 -10.90
CA TYR A 45 -2.20 8.05 -10.90
C TYR A 45 -0.91 7.82 -10.10
N ASP A 46 0.07 8.70 -10.27
CA ASP A 46 1.31 8.62 -9.50
C ASP A 46 1.08 9.10 -8.06
N GLN A 47 1.89 8.61 -7.12
CA GLN A 47 1.80 9.08 -5.73
C GLN A 47 2.05 10.59 -5.59
N THR A 48 2.80 11.23 -6.50
CA THR A 48 3.00 12.69 -6.49
C THR A 48 1.70 13.45 -6.71
N ASP A 49 0.77 12.90 -7.48
CA ASP A 49 -0.51 13.55 -7.79
C ASP A 49 -1.41 13.66 -6.54
N ILE A 50 -1.15 12.86 -5.50
CA ILE A 50 -1.86 12.95 -4.21
C ILE A 50 -1.64 14.34 -3.59
N HIS A 51 -0.42 14.87 -3.66
CA HIS A 51 -0.10 16.21 -3.15
C HIS A 51 -0.95 17.26 -3.87
N ASP A 52 -0.93 17.25 -5.19
CA ASP A 52 -1.64 18.26 -6.00
C ASP A 52 -3.15 18.21 -5.76
N LYS A 53 -3.71 17.00 -5.65
CA LYS A 53 -5.14 16.79 -5.32
C LYS A 53 -5.49 17.29 -3.92
N ILE A 54 -4.62 17.09 -2.93
CA ILE A 54 -4.83 17.62 -1.57
C ILE A 54 -4.81 19.15 -1.58
N MET A 55 -3.84 19.76 -2.28
CA MET A 55 -3.75 21.22 -2.40
C MET A 55 -5.02 21.79 -3.02
N GLN A 56 -5.48 21.18 -4.12
CA GLN A 56 -6.71 21.56 -4.80
C GLN A 56 -7.94 21.56 -3.85
N ILE A 57 -8.13 20.51 -3.04
CA ILE A 57 -9.31 20.42 -2.16
C ILE A 57 -9.20 21.28 -0.90
N THR A 58 -7.98 21.62 -0.49
CA THR A 58 -7.72 22.49 0.66
C THR A 58 -7.69 23.97 0.31
N GLY A 59 -7.83 24.30 -0.98
CA GLY A 59 -7.95 25.68 -1.48
C GLY A 59 -6.61 26.39 -1.66
N PHE A 60 -5.53 25.64 -1.89
CA PHE A 60 -4.21 26.16 -2.25
C PHE A 60 -3.94 26.05 -3.75
#